data_AF-A0A1G0I5U8-F1
#
_entry.id   AF-A0A1G0I5U8-F1
#
_cell.length_a   1.000
_cell.length_b   1.000
_cell.length_c   1.000
_cell.angle_alpha   90.00
_cell.angle_beta   90.00
_cell.angle_gamma   90.00
#
_symmetry.space_group_name_H-M   'P 1'
#
loop_
_entity.id
_entity.type
_entity.pdbx_description
1 polymer ?
#
loop_
_entity_poly.entity_id
_entity_poly.type
_entity_poly.pdbx_seq_one_letter_code
_entity_poly.pdbx_strand_id
1 'polypeptide(L)'
;MEKGQDFRAFTLTCARAFVACVMQRDEPVAAPPEKQAPSNYSATRMAETMTELARLNDMTSDERFAFGQDRKTKALTSAAEHLQREKEQNQRIEEMMEQVVAWKPPSTDHSGLKDFMIEQLTISRHDLKYANQSLTEATKKSGRDYFDEAFVQAQHGIEYHRKEVSKEHERTEGRNRWIEQLYTSLDGDSGR
;
A
#
# COMPACT_ATOMS: atom_id res chain seq x y z
N MET A 1 32.27 8.25 -11.82
CA MET A 1 33.11 7.16 -12.34
C MET A 1 34.27 6.98 -11.39
N GLU A 2 34.40 5.79 -10.83
CA GLU A 2 35.58 5.43 -10.04
C GLU A 2 36.79 5.30 -10.98
N LYS A 3 37.99 5.56 -10.46
CA LYS A 3 39.21 5.50 -11.26
C LYS A 3 39.48 4.06 -11.69
N GLY A 4 39.38 3.77 -12.99
CA GLY A 4 39.63 2.44 -13.56
C GLY A 4 38.39 1.58 -13.86
N GLN A 5 37.17 2.13 -13.75
CA GLN A 5 35.95 1.41 -14.14
C GLN A 5 35.90 1.22 -15.67
N ASP A 6 35.78 -0.03 -16.13
CA ASP A 6 35.63 -0.35 -17.54
C ASP A 6 34.18 -0.13 -18.04
N PHE A 7 33.99 -0.10 -19.36
CA PHE A 7 32.69 0.16 -19.99
C PHE A 7 31.61 -0.82 -19.54
N ARG A 8 31.98 -2.10 -19.36
CA ARG A 8 31.07 -3.16 -18.92
C ARG A 8 30.59 -2.89 -17.49
N ALA A 9 31.50 -2.64 -16.58
CA ALA A 9 31.20 -2.32 -15.18
C ALA A 9 30.35 -1.05 -15.07
N PHE A 10 30.69 0.00 -15.82
CA PHE A 10 29.90 1.24 -15.84
C PHE A 10 28.47 1.01 -16.34
N THR A 11 28.32 0.23 -17.42
CA THR A 11 27.00 -0.09 -17.99
C THR A 11 26.15 -0.90 -17.02
N LEU A 12 26.72 -1.92 -16.36
CA LEU A 12 26.01 -2.71 -15.36
C LEU A 12 25.60 -1.89 -14.14
N THR A 13 26.44 -0.96 -13.66
CA THR A 13 26.05 -0.03 -12.58
C THR A 13 24.86 0.84 -13.00
N CYS A 14 24.88 1.40 -14.21
CA CYS A 14 23.76 2.19 -14.73
C CYS A 14 22.47 1.37 -14.88
N ALA A 15 22.57 0.11 -15.31
CA ALA A 15 21.43 -0.80 -15.47
C ALA A 15 20.64 -1.00 -14.17
N ARG A 16 21.28 -0.86 -13.00
CA ARG A 16 20.63 -0.97 -11.68
C ARG A 16 19.53 0.07 -11.45
N ALA A 17 19.57 1.21 -12.16
CA ALA A 17 18.53 2.24 -12.08
C ALA A 17 17.26 1.91 -12.89
N PHE A 18 17.27 0.86 -13.72
CA PHE A 18 16.14 0.50 -14.58
C PHE A 18 15.17 -0.45 -13.87
N VAL A 19 13.89 -0.40 -14.27
CA VAL A 19 12.80 -1.20 -13.67
C VAL A 19 13.07 -2.71 -13.71
N ALA A 20 13.89 -3.20 -14.65
CA ALA A 20 14.32 -4.59 -14.69
C ALA A 20 15.03 -5.04 -13.40
N CYS A 21 15.67 -4.10 -12.70
CA CYS A 21 16.48 -4.30 -11.51
C CYS A 21 15.78 -3.87 -10.20
N VAL A 22 14.47 -3.59 -10.24
CA VAL A 22 13.70 -3.05 -9.10
C VAL A 22 13.78 -3.90 -7.83
N MET A 23 13.86 -5.23 -7.96
CA MET A 23 13.91 -6.15 -6.82
C MET A 23 15.20 -6.07 -6.03
N GLN A 24 16.22 -5.45 -6.61
CA GLN A 24 17.52 -5.25 -5.98
C GLN A 24 17.67 -3.77 -5.52
N ARG A 25 16.61 -2.96 -5.44
CA ARG A 25 16.71 -1.50 -5.12
C ARG A 25 17.52 -1.22 -3.85
N ASP A 26 17.38 -2.07 -2.84
CA ASP A 26 17.98 -1.89 -1.53
C ASP A 26 19.39 -2.53 -1.43
N GLU A 27 19.86 -3.17 -2.51
CA GLU A 27 21.21 -3.73 -2.63
C GLU A 27 22.25 -2.63 -2.93
N PRO A 28 23.55 -2.84 -2.62
CA PRO A 28 24.60 -1.90 -2.98
C PRO A 28 24.59 -1.56 -4.48
N VAL A 29 24.81 -0.30 -4.83
CA VAL A 29 24.84 0.18 -6.23
C VAL A 29 25.89 -0.55 -7.08
N ALA A 30 26.96 -1.03 -6.44
CA ALA A 30 28.01 -1.81 -7.08
C ALA A 30 27.61 -3.27 -7.38
N ALA A 31 26.54 -3.79 -6.79
CA ALA A 31 26.05 -5.13 -7.09
C ALA A 31 25.51 -5.17 -8.53
N PRO A 32 25.91 -6.13 -9.37
CA PRO A 32 25.47 -6.21 -10.75
C PRO A 32 24.00 -6.63 -10.87
N PRO A 33 23.34 -6.40 -12.01
CA PRO A 33 22.02 -6.96 -12.31
C PRO A 33 22.00 -8.48 -12.20
N GLU A 34 21.02 -9.03 -11.48
CA GLU A 34 20.85 -10.48 -11.29
C GLU A 34 19.48 -10.97 -11.73
N LYS A 35 19.41 -12.22 -12.23
CA LYS A 35 18.14 -12.86 -12.56
C LYS A 35 17.30 -13.04 -11.29
N GLN A 36 16.00 -12.83 -11.43
CA GLN A 36 15.03 -12.84 -10.34
C GLN A 36 14.15 -14.09 -10.41
N ALA A 37 13.69 -14.55 -9.25
CA ALA A 37 12.62 -15.53 -9.14
C ALA A 37 11.27 -14.82 -8.97
N PRO A 38 10.16 -15.40 -9.49
CA PRO A 38 8.84 -14.82 -9.30
C PRO A 38 8.44 -14.86 -7.83
N SER A 39 7.77 -13.82 -7.36
CA SER A 39 7.21 -13.81 -6.00
C SER A 39 6.11 -14.86 -5.83
N ASN A 40 6.12 -15.58 -4.70
CA ASN A 40 5.05 -16.50 -4.34
C ASN A 40 3.83 -15.81 -3.72
N TYR A 41 3.88 -14.50 -3.49
CA TYR A 41 2.85 -13.76 -2.75
C TYR A 41 1.43 -14.04 -3.27
N SER A 42 1.18 -13.81 -4.56
CA SER A 42 -0.15 -14.02 -5.14
C SER A 42 -0.59 -15.48 -5.12
N ALA A 43 0.35 -16.43 -5.25
CA ALA A 43 0.03 -17.86 -5.17
C ALA A 43 -0.37 -18.26 -3.74
N THR A 44 0.36 -17.78 -2.74
CA THR A 44 0.03 -17.98 -1.32
C THR A 44 -1.33 -17.35 -0.98
N ARG A 45 -1.56 -16.09 -1.39
CA ARG A 45 -2.85 -15.41 -1.18
C ARG A 45 -4.01 -16.12 -1.89
N MET A 46 -3.78 -16.68 -3.08
CA MET A 46 -4.78 -17.49 -3.78
C MET A 46 -5.16 -18.73 -2.95
N ALA A 47 -4.17 -19.47 -2.45
CA ALA A 47 -4.40 -20.65 -1.64
C ALA A 47 -5.18 -20.32 -0.34
N GLU A 48 -4.77 -19.26 0.36
CA GLU A 48 -5.49 -18.77 1.55
C GLU A 48 -6.94 -18.38 1.22
N THR A 49 -7.16 -17.71 0.08
CA THR A 49 -8.51 -17.31 -0.36
C THR A 49 -9.37 -18.52 -0.71
N MET A 50 -8.78 -19.56 -1.32
CA MET A 50 -9.48 -20.82 -1.60
C MET A 50 -9.87 -21.55 -0.30
N THR A 51 -8.98 -21.60 0.68
CA THR A 51 -9.29 -22.14 2.01
C THR A 51 -10.40 -21.37 2.70
N GLU A 52 -10.37 -20.03 2.63
CA GLU A 52 -11.41 -19.19 3.21
C GLU A 52 -12.76 -19.38 2.50
N LEU A 53 -12.77 -19.46 1.16
CA LEU A 53 -14.00 -19.70 0.41
C LEU A 53 -14.61 -21.06 0.76
N ALA A 54 -13.79 -22.11 0.87
CA ALA A 54 -14.25 -23.43 1.32
C ALA A 54 -14.86 -23.35 2.73
N ARG A 55 -14.17 -22.68 3.66
CA ARG A 55 -14.68 -22.46 5.03
C ARG A 55 -16.02 -21.73 5.05
N LEU A 56 -16.15 -20.65 4.28
CA LEU A 56 -17.41 -19.87 4.19
C LEU A 56 -18.53 -20.69 3.55
N ASN A 57 -18.21 -21.53 2.57
CA ASN A 57 -19.17 -22.40 1.90
C ASN A 57 -19.74 -23.48 2.85
N ASP A 58 -18.88 -24.03 3.71
CA ASP A 58 -19.23 -25.11 4.65
C ASP A 58 -19.99 -24.62 5.89
N MET A 59 -20.07 -23.32 6.12
CA MET A 59 -20.85 -22.76 7.23
C MET A 59 -22.34 -23.06 7.10
N THR A 60 -22.94 -23.47 8.21
CA THR A 60 -24.39 -23.52 8.43
C THR A 60 -25.01 -22.13 8.45
N SER A 61 -26.34 -22.03 8.31
CA SER A 61 -27.06 -20.75 8.38
C SER A 61 -26.77 -19.96 9.67
N ASP A 62 -26.67 -20.64 10.81
CA ASP A 62 -26.39 -20.01 12.11
C ASP A 62 -24.95 -19.49 12.18
N GLU A 63 -23.97 -20.24 11.65
CA GLU A 63 -22.58 -19.80 11.58
C GLU A 63 -22.39 -18.61 10.64
N ARG A 64 -23.09 -18.60 9.49
CA ARG A 64 -23.07 -17.46 8.56
C ARG A 64 -23.64 -16.20 9.21
N PHE A 65 -24.74 -16.35 9.95
CA PHE A 65 -25.32 -15.25 10.71
C PHE A 65 -24.36 -14.75 11.79
N ALA A 66 -23.78 -15.65 12.60
CA ALA A 66 -22.83 -15.29 13.64
C ALA A 66 -21.58 -14.59 13.07
N PHE A 67 -21.02 -15.11 11.98
CA PHE A 67 -19.89 -14.50 11.26
C PHE A 67 -20.23 -13.09 10.77
N GLY A 68 -21.39 -12.94 10.14
CA GLY A 68 -21.87 -11.64 9.65
C GLY A 68 -22.06 -10.62 10.77
N GLN A 69 -22.60 -11.05 11.90
CA GLN A 69 -22.83 -10.18 13.07
C GLN A 69 -21.53 -9.79 13.78
N ASP A 70 -20.56 -10.70 13.87
CA ASP A 70 -19.22 -10.38 14.36
C ASP A 70 -18.54 -9.33 13.47
N ARG A 71 -18.58 -9.51 12.14
CA ARG A 71 -18.04 -8.51 11.20
C ARG A 71 -18.75 -7.16 11.29
N LYS A 72 -20.08 -7.16 11.39
CA LYS A 72 -20.86 -5.92 11.60
C LYS A 72 -20.42 -5.21 12.87
N THR A 73 -20.28 -5.94 13.97
CA THR A 73 -19.86 -5.38 15.26
C THR A 73 -18.47 -4.75 15.15
N LYS A 74 -17.50 -5.46 14.57
CA LYS A 74 -16.15 -4.94 14.33
C LYS A 74 -16.14 -3.71 13.43
N ALA A 75 -16.95 -3.69 12.37
CA ALA A 75 -17.06 -2.55 11.47
C ALA A 75 -17.66 -1.32 12.17
N LEU A 76 -18.70 -1.51 12.97
CA LEU A 76 -19.30 -0.44 13.78
C LEU A 76 -18.31 0.12 14.80
N THR A 77 -17.62 -0.75 15.54
CA THR A 77 -16.60 -0.34 16.53
C THR A 77 -15.49 0.45 15.84
N SER A 78 -14.90 -0.09 14.77
CA SER A 78 -13.81 0.58 14.05
C SER A 78 -14.23 1.93 13.47
N ALA A 79 -15.44 2.02 12.87
CA ALA A 79 -15.95 3.27 12.32
C ALA A 79 -16.24 4.31 13.41
N ALA A 80 -16.82 3.89 14.54
CA ALA A 80 -17.09 4.77 15.67
C ALA A 80 -15.80 5.28 16.32
N GLU A 81 -14.83 4.39 16.55
CA GLU A 81 -13.52 4.76 17.08
C GLU A 81 -12.75 5.69 16.13
N HIS A 82 -12.79 5.43 14.82
CA HIS A 82 -12.19 6.33 13.85
C HIS A 82 -12.84 7.71 13.92
N LEU A 83 -14.16 7.81 13.84
CA LEU A 83 -14.87 9.09 13.94
C LEU A 83 -14.53 9.82 15.24
N GLN A 84 -14.41 9.10 16.35
CA GLN A 84 -14.04 9.68 17.64
C GLN A 84 -12.61 10.21 17.64
N ARG A 85 -11.64 9.45 17.13
CA ARG A 85 -10.25 9.91 16.98
C ARG A 85 -10.14 11.16 16.11
N GLU A 86 -10.88 11.22 15.01
CA GLU A 86 -10.89 12.38 14.11
C GLU A 86 -11.47 13.62 14.80
N LYS A 87 -12.54 13.46 15.58
CA LYS A 87 -13.11 14.54 16.40
C LYS A 87 -12.14 15.03 17.45
N GLU A 88 -11.48 14.12 18.17
CA GLU A 88 -10.48 14.47 19.19
C GLU A 88 -9.27 15.19 18.57
N GLN A 89 -8.81 14.75 17.39
CA GLN A 89 -7.74 15.42 16.67
C GLN A 89 -8.16 16.84 16.25
N ASN A 90 -9.36 17.00 15.71
CA ASN A 90 -9.88 18.32 15.35
C ASN A 90 -10.04 19.24 16.56
N GLN A 91 -10.48 18.72 17.71
CA GLN A 91 -10.56 19.48 18.96
C GLN A 91 -9.17 20.00 19.39
N ARG A 92 -8.14 19.15 19.34
CA ARG A 92 -6.75 19.57 19.66
C ARG A 92 -6.23 20.63 18.68
N ILE A 93 -6.59 20.51 17.40
CA ILE A 93 -6.25 21.51 16.37
C ILE A 93 -6.92 22.84 16.67
N GLU A 94 -8.19 22.84 17.07
CA GLU A 94 -8.95 24.03 17.44
C GLU A 94 -8.33 24.72 18.67
N GLU A 95 -8.01 23.96 19.72
CA GLU A 95 -7.32 24.46 20.92
C GLU A 95 -5.93 25.06 20.61
N MET A 96 -5.19 24.45 19.68
CA MET A 96 -3.90 24.98 19.24
C MET A 96 -4.07 26.24 18.38
N MET A 97 -5.09 26.26 17.52
CA MET A 97 -5.41 27.42 16.68
C MET A 97 -5.70 28.65 17.55
N GLU A 98 -6.47 28.49 18.63
CA GLU A 98 -6.72 29.58 19.58
C GLU A 98 -5.42 30.13 20.18
N GLN A 99 -4.50 29.25 20.58
CA GLN A 99 -3.20 29.65 21.13
C GLN A 99 -2.34 30.39 20.10
N VAL A 100 -2.25 29.88 18.87
CA VAL A 100 -1.48 30.51 17.79
C VAL A 100 -2.06 31.88 17.43
N VAL A 101 -3.39 31.99 17.34
CA VAL A 101 -4.08 33.26 17.07
C VAL A 101 -3.86 34.27 18.20
N ALA A 102 -3.89 33.84 19.47
CA ALA A 102 -3.64 34.70 20.62
C ALA A 102 -2.16 35.11 20.77
N TRP A 103 -1.23 34.27 20.29
CA TRP A 103 0.20 34.51 20.38
C TRP A 103 0.61 35.78 19.62
N LYS A 104 1.35 36.65 20.28
CA LYS A 104 1.98 37.83 19.67
C LYS A 104 3.40 37.48 19.27
N PRO A 105 3.73 37.48 17.96
CA PRO A 105 5.10 37.23 17.53
C PRO A 105 6.08 38.22 18.18
N PRO A 106 7.28 37.78 18.59
CA PRO A 106 8.24 38.63 19.31
C PRO A 106 8.86 39.73 18.42
N SER A 107 8.79 39.58 17.09
CA SER A 107 9.18 40.60 16.11
C SER A 107 8.40 40.43 14.81
N THR A 108 8.51 41.42 13.92
CA THR A 108 7.91 41.39 12.57
C THR A 108 8.38 40.18 11.76
N ASP A 109 9.64 39.78 11.90
CA ASP A 109 10.23 38.64 11.18
C ASP A 109 9.57 37.30 11.54
N HIS A 110 8.92 37.23 12.71
CA HIS A 110 8.21 36.04 13.16
C HIS A 110 6.73 36.02 12.75
N SER A 111 6.22 37.06 12.09
CA SER A 111 4.82 37.09 11.63
C SER A 111 4.56 35.97 10.61
N GLY A 112 5.51 35.73 9.70
CA GLY A 112 5.41 34.64 8.73
C GLY A 112 5.39 33.25 9.38
N LEU A 113 6.03 33.07 10.54
CA LEU A 113 5.93 31.83 11.31
C LEU A 113 4.51 31.64 11.87
N LYS A 114 3.88 32.71 12.37
CA LYS A 114 2.48 32.65 12.83
C LYS A 114 1.54 32.26 11.69
N ASP A 115 1.68 32.91 10.54
CA ASP A 115 0.85 32.65 9.37
C ASP A 115 1.02 31.20 8.90
N PHE A 116 2.27 30.72 8.85
CA PHE A 116 2.57 29.33 8.51
C PHE A 116 1.96 28.35 9.52
N MET A 117 2.03 28.61 10.83
CA MET A 117 1.39 27.75 11.84
C MET A 117 -0.12 27.66 11.65
N ILE A 118 -0.79 28.77 11.35
CA ILE A 118 -2.23 28.80 11.06
C ILE A 118 -2.54 27.99 9.80
N GLU A 119 -1.74 28.15 8.74
CA GLU A 119 -1.88 27.36 7.51
C GLU A 119 -1.74 25.86 7.80
N GLN A 120 -0.68 25.46 8.53
CA GLN A 120 -0.45 24.06 8.87
C GLN A 120 -1.59 23.46 9.68
N LEU A 121 -2.14 24.18 10.66
CA LEU A 121 -3.30 23.73 11.44
C LEU A 121 -4.57 23.62 10.58
N THR A 122 -4.75 24.54 9.62
CA THR A 122 -5.89 24.53 8.71
C THR A 122 -5.85 23.32 7.78
N ILE A 123 -4.71 23.03 7.15
CA ILE A 123 -4.57 21.87 6.27
C ILE A 123 -4.57 20.54 7.02
N SER A 124 -4.18 20.55 8.30
CA SER A 124 -4.19 19.35 9.16
C SER A 124 -5.58 19.05 9.72
N ARG A 125 -6.58 19.92 9.54
CA ARG A 125 -7.94 19.67 10.03
C ARG A 125 -8.60 18.58 9.19
N HIS A 126 -9.15 17.57 9.85
CA HIS A 126 -9.75 16.43 9.18
C HIS A 126 -11.21 16.70 8.78
N ASP A 127 -11.59 16.33 7.55
CA ASP A 127 -12.99 16.30 7.12
C ASP A 127 -13.69 15.05 7.64
N LEU A 128 -14.69 15.24 8.49
CA LEU A 128 -15.44 14.15 9.11
C LEU A 128 -16.43 13.46 8.16
N LYS A 129 -16.61 13.95 6.93
CA LYS A 129 -17.57 13.38 5.96
C LYS A 129 -17.36 11.89 5.74
N TYR A 130 -16.12 11.48 5.48
CA TYR A 130 -15.79 10.08 5.24
C TYR A 130 -16.01 9.21 6.48
N ALA A 131 -15.56 9.65 7.65
CA ALA A 131 -15.75 8.92 8.91
C ALA A 131 -17.25 8.74 9.25
N ASN A 132 -18.06 9.80 9.07
CA ASN A 132 -19.51 9.72 9.26
C ASN A 132 -20.18 8.79 8.24
N GLN A 133 -19.74 8.84 6.97
CA GLN A 133 -20.26 7.95 5.93
C GLN A 133 -19.93 6.49 6.27
N SER A 134 -18.70 6.18 6.67
CA SER A 134 -18.31 4.82 7.08
C SER A 134 -19.17 4.29 8.22
N LEU A 135 -19.44 5.09 9.25
CA LEU A 135 -20.31 4.70 10.37
C LEU A 135 -21.76 4.49 9.93
N THR A 136 -22.26 5.37 9.07
CA THR A 136 -23.61 5.29 8.50
C THR A 136 -23.79 4.01 7.69
N GLU A 137 -22.86 3.71 6.79
CA GLU A 137 -22.91 2.50 5.97
C GLU A 137 -22.75 1.23 6.81
N ALA A 138 -21.88 1.24 7.82
CA ALA A 138 -21.74 0.11 8.74
C ALA A 138 -23.02 -0.17 9.54
N THR A 139 -23.79 0.87 9.87
CA THR A 139 -25.07 0.78 10.58
C THR A 139 -26.16 0.19 9.69
N LYS A 140 -26.24 0.65 8.42
CA LYS A 140 -27.24 0.19 7.44
C LYS A 140 -27.07 -1.28 7.07
N LYS A 141 -25.84 -1.75 6.88
CA LYS A 141 -25.57 -3.15 6.51
C LYS A 141 -26.04 -4.11 7.59
N SER A 142 -26.73 -5.16 7.20
CA SER A 142 -27.07 -6.29 8.05
C SER A 142 -25.88 -7.25 8.20
N GLY A 143 -25.90 -8.13 9.21
CA GLY A 143 -24.88 -9.19 9.31
C GLY A 143 -24.86 -10.08 8.07
N ARG A 144 -26.03 -10.35 7.47
CA ARG A 144 -26.11 -11.11 6.22
C ARG A 144 -25.34 -10.44 5.08
N ASP A 145 -25.46 -9.11 4.94
CA ASP A 145 -24.72 -8.36 3.92
C ASP A 145 -23.20 -8.53 4.10
N TYR A 146 -22.70 -8.53 5.34
CA TYR A 146 -21.28 -8.76 5.62
C TYR A 146 -20.82 -10.18 5.28
N PHE A 147 -21.67 -11.19 5.45
CA PHE A 147 -21.35 -12.55 5.00
C PHE A 147 -21.35 -12.63 3.47
N ASP A 148 -22.41 -12.12 2.82
CA ASP A 148 -22.55 -12.16 1.36
C ASP A 148 -21.39 -11.40 0.67
N GLU A 149 -20.98 -10.25 1.22
CA GLU A 149 -19.80 -9.52 0.76
C GLU A 149 -18.51 -10.31 0.93
N ALA A 150 -18.30 -10.95 2.09
CA ALA A 150 -17.10 -11.76 2.34
C ALA A 150 -17.02 -12.95 1.36
N PHE A 151 -18.15 -13.60 1.11
CA PHE A 151 -18.25 -14.72 0.18
C PHE A 151 -17.94 -14.29 -1.25
N VAL A 152 -18.56 -13.21 -1.74
CA VAL A 152 -18.30 -12.65 -3.08
C VAL A 152 -16.85 -12.16 -3.21
N GLN A 153 -16.30 -11.52 -2.18
CA GLN A 153 -14.90 -11.09 -2.15
C GLN A 153 -13.93 -12.27 -2.25
N ALA A 154 -14.21 -13.37 -1.54
CA ALA A 154 -13.38 -14.57 -1.65
C ALA A 154 -13.43 -15.17 -3.06
N GLN A 155 -14.61 -15.22 -3.69
CA GLN A 155 -14.73 -15.69 -5.08
C GLN A 155 -13.93 -14.82 -6.06
N HIS A 156 -14.09 -13.49 -5.98
CA HIS A 156 -13.35 -12.56 -6.83
C HIS A 156 -11.84 -12.58 -6.54
N GLY A 157 -11.45 -12.79 -5.28
CA GLY A 157 -10.06 -12.85 -4.85
C GLY A 157 -9.29 -14.00 -5.51
N ILE A 158 -9.90 -15.16 -5.68
CA ILE A 158 -9.28 -16.30 -6.39
C ILE A 158 -8.94 -15.90 -7.84
N GLU A 159 -9.89 -15.30 -8.55
CA GLU A 159 -9.69 -14.90 -9.94
C GLU A 159 -8.64 -13.79 -10.07
N TYR A 160 -8.68 -12.82 -9.15
CA TYR A 160 -7.69 -11.76 -9.07
C TYR A 160 -6.28 -12.32 -8.87
N HIS A 161 -6.10 -13.19 -7.88
CA HIS A 161 -4.79 -13.76 -7.58
C HIS A 161 -4.29 -14.70 -8.67
N ARG A 162 -5.18 -15.45 -9.34
CA ARG A 162 -4.83 -16.24 -10.52
C ARG A 162 -4.22 -15.37 -11.63
N LYS A 163 -4.84 -14.22 -11.92
CA LYS A 163 -4.31 -13.25 -12.90
C LYS A 163 -2.98 -12.66 -12.46
N GLU A 164 -2.85 -12.30 -11.17
CA GLU A 164 -1.60 -11.72 -10.67
C GLU A 164 -0.45 -12.73 -10.61
N VAL A 165 -0.71 -14.03 -10.41
CA VAL A 165 0.31 -15.08 -10.58
C VAL A 165 0.85 -15.08 -12.01
N SER A 166 -0.02 -15.11 -13.03
CA SER A 166 0.41 -15.06 -14.44
C SER A 166 1.25 -13.81 -14.72
N LYS A 167 0.77 -12.65 -14.30
CA LYS A 167 1.48 -11.38 -14.50
C LYS A 167 2.82 -11.34 -13.78
N GLU A 168 2.95 -11.92 -12.58
CA GLU A 168 4.21 -11.96 -11.86
C GLU A 168 5.25 -12.82 -12.58
N HIS A 169 4.82 -13.97 -13.14
CA HIS A 169 5.67 -14.77 -14.01
C HIS A 169 6.09 -13.99 -15.26
N GLU A 170 5.15 -13.38 -15.98
CA GLU A 170 5.44 -12.59 -17.19
C GLU A 170 6.39 -11.41 -16.92
N ARG A 171 6.16 -10.67 -15.83
CA ARG A 171 7.04 -9.57 -15.40
C ARG A 171 8.44 -10.10 -15.08
N THR A 172 8.54 -11.17 -14.31
CA THR A 172 9.84 -11.75 -13.92
C THR A 172 10.61 -12.26 -15.13
N GLU A 173 9.97 -12.99 -16.03
CA GLU A 173 10.60 -13.42 -17.28
C GLU A 173 11.01 -12.22 -18.14
N GLY A 174 10.18 -11.19 -18.24
CA GLY A 174 10.52 -9.96 -18.96
C GLY A 174 11.77 -9.26 -18.42
N ARG A 175 11.86 -9.12 -17.08
CA ARG A 175 13.05 -8.59 -16.40
C ARG A 175 14.28 -9.45 -16.66
N ASN A 176 14.14 -10.77 -16.55
CA ASN A 176 15.25 -11.72 -16.78
C ASN A 176 15.73 -11.73 -18.23
N ARG A 177 14.81 -11.65 -19.21
CA ARG A 177 15.16 -11.52 -20.63
C ARG A 177 15.91 -10.23 -20.90
N TRP A 178 15.47 -9.11 -20.31
CA TRP A 178 16.18 -7.83 -20.45
C TRP A 178 17.60 -7.89 -19.88
N ILE A 179 17.76 -8.50 -18.69
CA ILE A 179 19.07 -8.68 -18.06
C ILE A 179 19.98 -9.56 -18.94
N GLU A 180 19.46 -10.67 -19.45
CA GLU A 180 20.21 -11.58 -20.32
C GLU A 180 20.63 -10.94 -21.65
N GLN A 181 19.74 -10.16 -22.27
CA GLN A 181 20.06 -9.38 -23.48
C GLN A 181 21.16 -8.35 -23.20
N LEU A 182 21.11 -7.69 -22.05
CA LEU A 182 22.16 -6.75 -21.63
C LEU A 182 23.52 -7.45 -21.50
N TYR A 183 23.60 -8.55 -20.75
CA TYR A 183 24.84 -9.31 -20.62
C TYR A 183 25.37 -9.80 -21.98
N THR A 184 24.49 -10.35 -22.82
CA THR A 184 24.85 -10.81 -24.17
C THR A 184 25.43 -9.67 -25.02
N SER A 185 24.85 -8.47 -24.94
CA SER A 185 25.34 -7.30 -25.69
C SER A 185 26.73 -6.83 -25.24
N LEU A 186 27.07 -7.04 -23.96
CA LEU A 186 28.35 -6.65 -23.39
C LEU A 186 29.44 -7.70 -23.63
N ASP A 187 29.08 -8.98 -23.58
CA ASP A 187 30.01 -10.08 -23.79
C ASP A 187 30.37 -10.24 -25.29
N GLY A 188 29.46 -9.85 -26.20
CA GLY A 188 29.72 -9.77 -27.65
C GLY A 188 30.62 -8.60 -28.06
N ASP A 189 30.87 -7.63 -27.18
CA ASP A 189 31.71 -6.44 -27.42
C ASP A 189 33.15 -6.61 -26.85
N SER A 190 33.47 -7.78 -26.31
CA SER A 190 34.79 -8.12 -25.73
C SER A 190 35.94 -8.20 -26.74
N GLY A 191 35.77 -7.70 -27.97
CA GLY A 191 36.68 -7.97 -29.09
C GLY A 191 36.59 -7.04 -30.30
N ARG A 192 36.22 -5.76 -30.13
CA ARG A 192 36.45 -4.72 -31.14
C ARG A 192 37.05 -3.46 -30.54
#